data_AF-A0A7X7XA57-F1
#
_entry.id   AF-A0A7X7XA57-F1
#
_cell.length_a   1.000
_cell.length_b   1.000
_cell.length_c   1.000
_cell.angle_alpha   90.00
_cell.angle_beta   90.00
_cell.angle_gamma   90.00
#
_symmetry.space_group_name_H-M   'P 1'
#
loop_
_entity.id
_entity.type
_entity.pdbx_description
1 polymer ?
#
loop_
_entity_poly.entity_id
_entity_poly.type
_entity_poly.pdbx_seq_one_letter_code
_entity_poly.pdbx_strand_id
1 'polypeptide(L)'
;PKAEIVGGTGDDVLSGHAKILNEWGEDVTPHFLIGAFKVLDIALREGARYAVFKDKSPSCGVYHIYDGSFTGKICEGSGVTTAILRKYSISLFSNEQIR
;
A
#
# COMPACT_ATOMS: atom_id res chain seq x y z
N PRO A 1 -2.35 -8.15 -14.36
CA PRO A 1 -3.39 -8.74 -13.49
C PRO A 1 -3.69 -7.80 -12.33
N LYS A 2 -4.92 -7.80 -11.82
CA LYS A 2 -5.25 -7.11 -10.56
C LYS A 2 -4.52 -7.78 -9.40
N ALA A 3 -4.18 -7.00 -8.38
CA ALA A 3 -3.55 -7.49 -7.16
C ALA A 3 -4.22 -6.90 -5.93
N GLU A 4 -4.28 -7.68 -4.85
CA GLU A 4 -4.88 -7.33 -3.57
C GLU A 4 -4.02 -7.85 -2.41
N ILE A 5 -4.09 -7.19 -1.25
CA ILE A 5 -3.48 -7.71 -0.03
C ILE A 5 -4.40 -8.80 0.53
N VAL A 6 -3.85 -9.98 0.77
CA VAL A 6 -4.56 -11.13 1.33
C VAL A 6 -4.04 -11.40 2.74
N GLY A 7 -4.95 -11.42 3.71
CA GLY A 7 -4.65 -11.73 5.10
C GLY A 7 -4.24 -10.52 5.97
N GLY A 8 -4.53 -9.29 5.53
CA GLY A 8 -4.27 -8.09 6.35
C GLY A 8 -4.16 -6.81 5.54
N THR A 9 -3.25 -5.94 5.96
CA THR A 9 -2.98 -4.60 5.41
C THR A 9 -1.51 -4.46 5.02
N GLY A 10 -1.11 -3.28 4.53
CA GLY A 10 0.29 -2.97 4.22
C GLY A 10 1.24 -3.16 5.39
N ASP A 11 0.80 -2.89 6.63
CA ASP A 11 1.61 -3.14 7.83
C ASP A 11 1.84 -4.63 8.09
N ASP A 12 0.84 -5.46 7.81
CA ASP A 12 0.92 -6.92 7.91
C ASP A 12 1.83 -7.49 6.81
N VAL A 13 1.84 -6.88 5.62
CA VAL A 13 2.80 -7.23 4.55
C VAL A 13 4.23 -6.90 4.98
N LEU A 14 4.46 -5.71 5.56
CA LEU A 14 5.79 -5.31 6.04
C LEU A 14 6.32 -6.16 7.19
N SER A 15 5.43 -6.76 7.99
CA SER A 15 5.79 -7.68 9.08
C SER A 15 5.84 -9.15 8.66
N GLY A 16 5.48 -9.47 7.42
CA GLY A 16 5.50 -10.83 6.89
C GLY A 16 4.28 -11.68 7.29
N HIS A 17 3.21 -11.06 7.78
CA HIS A 17 1.96 -11.72 8.19
C HIS A 17 0.88 -11.73 7.08
N ALA A 18 1.03 -10.88 6.06
CA ALA A 18 0.14 -10.85 4.89
C ALA A 18 0.94 -10.90 3.58
N LYS A 19 0.25 -11.18 2.47
CA LYS A 19 0.82 -11.26 1.13
C LYS A 19 0.06 -10.38 0.16
N ILE A 20 0.69 -10.01 -0.94
CA ILE A 20 0.02 -9.40 -2.08
C ILE A 20 -0.06 -10.45 -3.17
N LEU A 21 -1.28 -10.90 -3.46
CA LEU A 21 -1.54 -11.88 -4.51
C LEU A 21 -2.14 -11.17 -5.72
N ASN A 22 -1.88 -11.70 -6.90
CA ASN A 22 -2.63 -11.31 -8.09
C ASN A 22 -3.90 -12.19 -8.26
N GLU A 23 -4.77 -11.82 -9.19
CA GLU A 23 -6.02 -12.55 -9.46
C GLU A 23 -5.83 -14.01 -9.93
N TRP A 24 -4.60 -14.40 -10.27
CA TRP A 24 -4.22 -15.77 -10.62
C TRP A 24 -3.67 -16.55 -9.41
N GLY A 25 -3.60 -15.93 -8.23
CA GLY A 25 -3.08 -16.52 -7.00
C GLY A 25 -1.55 -16.46 -6.87
N GLU A 26 -0.85 -15.75 -7.75
CA GLU A 26 0.60 -15.64 -7.69
C GLU A 26 1.04 -14.63 -6.63
N ASP A 27 2.06 -14.98 -5.85
CA ASP A 27 2.64 -14.11 -4.83
C ASP A 27 3.52 -13.04 -5.49
N VAL A 28 2.97 -11.83 -5.58
CA VAL A 28 3.65 -10.66 -6.16
C VAL A 28 4.20 -9.73 -5.09
N THR A 29 4.15 -10.12 -3.82
CA THR A 29 4.65 -9.34 -2.67
C THR A 29 6.06 -8.76 -2.88
N PRO A 30 7.05 -9.51 -3.41
CA PRO A 30 8.41 -8.97 -3.58
C PRO A 30 8.46 -7.74 -4.49
N HIS A 31 7.67 -7.71 -5.55
CA HIS A 31 7.64 -6.59 -6.50
C HIS A 31 7.10 -5.32 -5.85
N PHE A 32 6.06 -5.46 -5.03
CA PHE A 32 5.45 -4.35 -4.30
C PHE A 32 6.36 -3.82 -3.19
N LEU A 33 7.05 -4.71 -2.45
CA LEU A 33 8.03 -4.30 -1.45
C LEU A 33 9.18 -3.53 -2.09
N ILE A 34 9.75 -4.03 -3.20
CA ILE A 34 10.80 -3.31 -3.94
C ILE A 34 10.33 -1.92 -4.35
N GLY A 35 9.10 -1.80 -4.88
CA GLY A 35 8.52 -0.50 -5.23
C GLY A 35 8.37 0.43 -4.03
N ALA A 36 7.81 -0.08 -2.92
CA ALA A 36 7.59 0.68 -1.70
C ALA A 36 8.91 1.24 -1.12
N PHE A 37 9.96 0.42 -1.06
CA PHE A 37 11.28 0.85 -0.59
C PHE A 37 11.95 1.86 -1.53
N LYS A 38 11.79 1.72 -2.85
CA LYS A 38 12.27 2.74 -3.81
C LYS A 38 11.58 4.08 -3.62
N VAL A 39 10.27 4.08 -3.38
CA VAL A 39 9.52 5.32 -3.11
C VAL A 39 9.97 5.94 -1.79
N LEU A 40 10.20 5.13 -0.75
CA LEU A 40 10.77 5.60 0.51
C LEU A 40 12.13 6.26 0.30
N ASP A 41 13.04 5.61 -0.43
CA ASP A 41 14.38 6.14 -0.70
C ASP A 41 14.32 7.51 -1.39
N ILE A 42 13.48 7.64 -2.42
CA ILE A 42 13.24 8.91 -3.11
C ILE A 42 12.68 9.94 -2.11
N ALA A 43 11.66 9.59 -1.34
CA ALA A 43 11.03 10.53 -0.40
C ALA A 43 12.01 11.04 0.66
N LEU A 44 12.86 10.16 1.21
CA LEU A 44 13.88 10.56 2.18
C LEU A 44 14.95 11.45 1.53
N ARG A 45 15.40 11.09 0.33
CA ARG A 45 16.43 11.85 -0.41
C ARG A 45 15.96 13.26 -0.77
N GLU A 46 14.70 13.41 -1.16
CA GLU A 46 14.12 14.72 -1.50
C GLU A 46 13.60 15.48 -0.27
N GLY A 47 13.69 14.90 0.94
CA GLY A 47 13.16 15.52 2.17
C GLY A 47 11.64 15.70 2.16
N ALA A 48 10.93 14.81 1.47
CA ALA A 48 9.48 14.86 1.36
C ALA A 48 8.82 14.65 2.72
N ARG A 49 7.85 15.52 3.06
CA ARG A 49 7.06 15.43 4.29
C ARG A 49 5.63 14.95 4.04
N TYR A 50 5.20 15.01 2.78
CA TYR A 50 3.84 14.73 2.35
C TYR A 50 3.85 13.89 1.08
N ALA A 51 2.93 12.95 0.97
CA ALA A 51 2.65 12.24 -0.28
C ALA A 51 1.13 12.11 -0.49
N VAL A 52 0.72 12.25 -1.75
CA VAL A 52 -0.68 12.21 -2.17
C VAL A 52 -0.90 10.97 -3.02
N PHE A 53 -1.81 10.11 -2.60
CA PHE A 53 -2.09 8.85 -3.28
C PHE A 53 -3.57 8.68 -3.63
N LYS A 54 -3.80 7.80 -4.60
CA LYS A 54 -5.13 7.30 -4.92
C LYS A 54 -5.46 6.13 -3.99
N ASP A 55 -6.61 6.22 -3.32
CA ASP A 55 -7.04 5.23 -2.34
C ASP A 55 -7.40 3.87 -2.99
N LYS A 56 -7.59 2.82 -2.18
CA LYS A 56 -8.01 1.44 -2.54
C LYS A 56 -6.92 0.52 -3.13
N SER A 57 -5.78 1.07 -3.55
CA SER A 57 -4.67 0.28 -4.10
C SER A 57 -3.94 -0.53 -3.02
N PRO A 58 -3.55 -1.80 -3.27
CA PRO A 58 -2.71 -2.57 -2.33
C PRO A 58 -1.31 -1.94 -2.11
N SER A 59 -0.89 -1.02 -2.98
CA SER A 59 0.35 -0.26 -2.80
C SER A 59 0.10 1.08 -2.10
N CYS A 60 -0.81 1.89 -2.66
CA CYS A 60 -0.94 3.31 -2.33
C CYS A 60 -2.21 3.65 -1.54
N GLY A 61 -3.07 2.67 -1.22
CA GLY A 61 -4.27 2.89 -0.42
C GLY A 61 -3.92 3.58 0.88
N VAL A 62 -4.64 4.65 1.22
CA VAL A 62 -4.32 5.50 2.38
C VAL A 62 -5.21 5.12 3.56
N TYR A 63 -6.50 4.90 3.30
CA TYR A 63 -7.50 4.54 4.31
C TYR A 63 -8.22 3.25 3.96
N HIS A 64 -8.29 2.93 2.67
CA HIS A 64 -8.99 1.76 2.19
C HIS A 64 -8.12 0.95 1.23
N ILE A 65 -8.35 -0.36 1.24
CA ILE A 65 -7.81 -1.33 0.27
C ILE A 65 -8.91 -2.34 -0.07
N TYR A 66 -8.74 -3.07 -1.18
CA TYR A 66 -9.56 -4.26 -1.42
C TYR A 66 -9.23 -5.36 -0.40
N ASP A 67 -10.24 -6.14 -0.01
CA ASP A 67 -10.16 -7.06 1.13
C ASP A 67 -9.45 -8.40 0.84
N GLY A 68 -8.89 -8.57 -0.35
CA GLY A 68 -8.14 -9.76 -0.74
C GLY A 68 -9.01 -10.91 -1.25
N SER A 69 -10.35 -10.73 -1.29
CA SER A 69 -11.27 -11.73 -1.83
C SER A 69 -11.43 -11.67 -3.34
N PHE A 70 -10.89 -10.63 -4.01
CA PHE A 70 -11.10 -10.35 -5.44
C PHE A 70 -12.57 -10.17 -5.85
N THR A 71 -13.47 -9.92 -4.89
CA THR A 71 -14.90 -9.64 -5.13
C THR A 71 -15.20 -8.16 -5.34
N GLY A 72 -14.19 -7.29 -5.24
CA GLY A 72 -14.33 -5.84 -5.29
C GLY A 72 -14.78 -5.21 -3.97
N LYS A 73 -14.87 -6.01 -2.89
CA LYS A 73 -15.15 -5.51 -1.54
C LYS A 73 -13.93 -4.77 -0.98
N ILE A 74 -14.23 -3.70 -0.25
CA ILE A 74 -13.24 -2.79 0.33
C ILE A 74 -13.26 -2.95 1.86
N CYS A 75 -12.09 -2.87 2.47
CA CYS A 75 -11.92 -2.81 3.92
C CYS A 75 -11.08 -1.59 4.32
N GLU A 76 -11.15 -1.24 5.61
CA GLU A 76 -10.23 -0.26 6.20
C GLU A 76 -8.82 -0.85 6.25
N GLY A 77 -7.84 -0.06 5.83
CA GLY A 77 -6.45 -0.49 5.75
C GLY A 77 -5.66 0.37 4.78
N SER A 78 -4.34 0.25 4.83
CA SER A 78 -3.45 0.97 3.92
C SER A 78 -2.65 0.02 3.06
N GLY A 79 -2.23 0.48 1.88
CA GLY A 79 -1.32 -0.24 1.03
C GLY A 79 0.12 -0.24 1.56
N VAL A 80 0.95 -1.14 1.04
CA VAL A 80 2.31 -1.35 1.56
C VAL A 80 3.23 -0.12 1.44
N THR A 81 3.07 0.70 0.37
CA THR A 81 3.83 1.94 0.21
C THR A 81 3.38 3.00 1.20
N THR A 82 2.07 3.13 1.43
CA THR A 82 1.52 4.03 2.47
C THR A 82 2.03 3.63 3.85
N ALA A 83 1.99 2.34 4.17
CA ALA A 83 2.42 1.81 5.46
C ALA A 83 3.89 2.15 5.75
N ILE A 84 4.80 1.92 4.78
CA ILE A 84 6.22 2.20 5.01
C ILE A 84 6.50 3.71 5.11
N LEU A 85 5.87 4.55 4.29
CA LEU A 85 6.07 6.00 4.36
C LEU A 85 5.58 6.58 5.70
N ARG A 86 4.45 6.08 6.23
CA ARG A 86 3.95 6.46 7.55
C ARG A 86 4.94 6.13 8.67
N LYS A 87 5.60 4.96 8.61
CA LYS A 87 6.63 4.58 9.60
C LYS A 87 7.81 5.55 9.63
N TYR A 88 8.09 6.24 8.53
CA TYR A 88 9.12 7.27 8.42
C TYR A 88 8.57 8.70 8.58
N SER A 89 7.41 8.85 9.24
CA SER A 89 6.80 10.15 9.57
C SER A 89 6.47 11.04 8.35
N ILE A 90 6.29 10.44 7.17
CA ILE A 90 5.73 11.12 6.00
C ILE A 90 4.22 11.08 6.14
N SER A 91 3.56 12.23 5.99
CA SER A 91 2.10 12.34 6.08
C SER A 91 1.44 12.02 4.75
N LEU A 92 0.44 11.13 4.78
CA LEU A 92 -0.20 10.61 3.57
C LEU A 92 -1.63 11.13 3.46
N PHE A 93 -1.97 11.66 2.29
CA PHE A 93 -3.32 12.12 1.98
C PHE A 93 -3.89 11.35 0.80
N SER A 94 -5.18 11.03 0.88
CA SER A 94 -5.93 10.59 -0.29
C SER A 94 -6.23 11.81 -1.16
N ASN A 95 -6.20 11.65 -2.48
CA ASN A 95 -6.68 12.66 -3.41
C ASN A 95 -8.16 13.04 -3.19
N GLU A 96 -8.94 12.21 -2.50
CA GLU A 96 -10.32 12.52 -2.10
C GLU A 96 -10.41 13.55 -0.96
N GLN A 97 -9.33 13.77 -0.21
CA GLN A 97 -9.25 14.73 0.90
C GLN A 97 -8.68 16.10 0.50
N ILE A 98 -8.05 16.20 -0.67
CA ILE A 98 -7.59 17.48 -1.22
C ILE A 98 -8.78 18.11 -1.94
N ARG A 99 -9.50 18.97 -1.24
CA ARG A 99 -10.60 19.79 -1.78
C ARG A 99 -10.32 21.25 -1.56
#